data_AF-A0A9D4EXT7-F1
#
_entry.id   AF-A0A9D4EXT7-F1
#
_cell.length_a   1.000
_cell.length_b   1.000
_cell.length_c   1.000
_cell.angle_alpha   90.00
_cell.angle_beta   90.00
_cell.angle_gamma   90.00
#
_symmetry.space_group_name_H-M   'P 1'
#
loop_
_entity.id
_entity.type
_entity.pdbx_description
1 polymer ?
#
loop_
_entity_poly.entity_id
_entity_poly.type
_entity_poly.pdbx_seq_one_letter_code
_entity_poly.pdbx_strand_id
1 'polypeptide(L)'
;MDGCMHGWMDGLMDVWMDEWMDGWMDGWMDGWMDGWMDGWMDGWMDGWMDGWMDGWMDGWMDGWMDGWMDGWMDGWMDGWMDGWMDGWMDGWMDGWMDGWMDGWMDGWMYICYHMRILALLYFLI
;
A
#
# COMPACT_ATOMS: atom_id res chain seq x y z
N MET A 1 40.07 47.82 -67.05
CA MET A 1 40.44 46.65 -66.24
C MET A 1 39.77 46.67 -64.86
N ASP A 2 39.03 47.73 -64.53
CA ASP A 2 38.41 47.93 -63.20
C ASP A 2 37.14 47.10 -62.97
N GLY A 3 36.33 46.83 -64.01
CA GLY A 3 35.08 46.06 -63.87
C GLY A 3 35.26 44.57 -63.59
N CYS A 4 36.35 43.94 -64.06
CA CYS A 4 36.61 42.52 -63.78
C CYS A 4 37.09 42.29 -62.34
N MET A 5 37.80 43.24 -61.73
CA MET A 5 38.23 43.10 -60.33
C MET A 5 37.09 43.41 -59.34
N HIS A 6 36.23 44.39 -59.64
CA HIS A 6 35.03 44.62 -58.83
C HIS A 6 34.07 43.44 -58.87
N GLY A 7 33.67 42.96 -60.06
CA GLY A 7 32.71 41.85 -60.15
C GLY A 7 33.20 40.53 -59.52
N TRP A 8 34.51 40.29 -59.47
CA TRP A 8 35.07 39.12 -58.79
C TRP A 8 35.09 39.28 -57.26
N MET A 9 35.34 40.48 -56.74
CA MET A 9 35.30 40.74 -55.30
C MET A 9 33.87 40.79 -54.79
N ASP A 10 32.95 41.38 -55.55
CA ASP A 10 31.54 41.49 -55.21
C ASP A 10 30.88 40.11 -55.20
N GLY A 11 31.04 39.31 -56.25
CA GLY A 11 30.42 37.98 -56.31
C GLY A 11 30.98 36.97 -55.28
N LEU A 12 32.22 37.13 -54.85
CA LEU A 12 32.83 36.25 -53.84
C LEU A 12 32.41 36.68 -52.41
N MET A 13 32.22 37.99 -52.18
CA MET A 13 31.61 38.46 -50.94
C MET A 13 30.13 38.10 -50.84
N ASP A 14 29.36 38.21 -51.92
CA ASP A 14 27.94 37.87 -51.94
C ASP A 14 27.72 36.39 -51.62
N VAL A 15 28.43 35.49 -52.32
CA VAL A 15 28.30 34.04 -52.07
C VAL A 15 28.75 33.67 -50.65
N TRP A 16 29.83 34.29 -50.15
CA TRP A 16 30.31 34.01 -48.81
C TRP A 16 29.35 34.54 -47.73
N MET A 17 28.73 35.69 -47.93
CA MET A 17 27.74 36.23 -47.01
C MET A 17 26.45 35.40 -47.01
N ASP A 18 25.97 35.00 -48.20
CA ASP A 18 24.74 34.24 -48.36
C ASP A 18 24.88 32.83 -47.76
N GLU A 19 25.92 32.07 -48.11
CA GLU A 19 26.11 30.72 -47.55
C GLU A 19 26.36 30.73 -46.04
N TRP A 20 27.06 31.75 -45.53
CA TRP A 20 27.34 31.83 -44.10
C TRP A 20 26.12 32.30 -43.31
N MET A 21 25.34 33.27 -43.81
CA MET A 21 24.11 33.69 -43.14
C MET A 21 23.04 32.61 -43.20
N ASP A 22 22.81 32.00 -44.37
CA ASP A 22 21.77 30.98 -44.51
C ASP A 22 22.14 29.72 -43.72
N GLY A 23 23.37 29.22 -43.85
CA GLY A 23 23.81 28.02 -43.13
C GLY A 23 23.87 28.20 -41.61
N TRP A 24 24.17 29.41 -41.12
CA TRP A 24 24.20 29.69 -39.70
C TRP A 24 22.81 29.98 -39.12
N MET A 25 21.96 30.72 -39.84
CA MET A 25 20.57 30.95 -39.41
C MET A 25 19.79 29.64 -39.39
N ASP A 26 19.84 28.85 -40.47
CA ASP A 26 19.08 27.60 -40.57
C ASP A 26 19.59 26.58 -39.54
N GLY A 27 20.91 26.36 -39.47
CA GLY A 27 21.48 25.41 -38.52
C GLY A 27 21.28 25.78 -37.05
N TRP A 28 21.24 27.07 -36.72
CA TRP A 28 21.01 27.53 -35.35
C TRP A 28 19.52 27.58 -34.99
N MET A 29 18.65 28.02 -35.90
CA MET A 29 17.19 27.97 -35.67
C MET A 29 16.69 26.54 -35.57
N ASP A 30 17.06 25.67 -36.50
CA ASP A 30 16.59 24.27 -36.50
C ASP A 30 17.17 23.51 -35.31
N GLY A 31 18.48 23.60 -35.07
CA GLY A 31 19.10 22.90 -33.94
C GLY A 31 18.63 23.37 -32.56
N TRP A 32 18.28 24.65 -32.42
CA TRP A 32 17.76 25.19 -31.17
C TRP A 32 16.25 24.94 -31.00
N MET A 33 15.45 25.07 -32.05
CA MET A 33 14.02 24.74 -31.99
C MET A 33 13.81 23.25 -31.75
N ASP A 34 14.48 22.38 -32.51
CA ASP A 34 14.31 20.93 -32.39
C ASP A 34 14.84 20.44 -31.04
N GLY A 35 16.06 20.84 -30.66
CA GLY A 35 16.65 20.40 -29.39
C GLY A 35 15.90 20.91 -28.15
N TRP A 36 15.28 22.09 -28.23
CA TRP A 36 14.50 22.64 -27.12
C TRP A 36 13.07 22.11 -27.09
N MET A 37 12.40 21.96 -28.25
CA MET A 37 11.07 21.34 -28.30
C MET A 37 11.12 19.88 -27.90
N ASP A 38 12.03 19.08 -28.47
CA ASP A 38 12.12 17.65 -28.19
C ASP A 38 12.56 17.43 -26.74
N GLY A 39 13.63 18.10 -26.30
CA GLY A 39 14.14 17.92 -24.93
C GLY A 39 13.16 18.38 -23.84
N TRP A 40 12.35 19.40 -24.11
CA TRP A 40 11.37 19.89 -23.16
C TRP A 40 10.04 19.12 -23.22
N MET A 41 9.55 18.77 -24.41
CA MET A 41 8.35 17.95 -24.54
C MET A 41 8.59 16.53 -24.01
N ASP A 42 9.66 15.86 -24.43
CA ASP A 42 9.94 14.48 -24.02
C ASP A 42 10.28 14.44 -22.52
N GLY A 43 11.20 15.29 -22.06
CA GLY A 43 11.61 15.30 -20.65
C GLY A 43 10.48 15.67 -19.68
N TRP A 44 9.56 16.53 -20.09
CA TRP A 44 8.43 16.93 -19.25
C TRP A 44 7.25 15.97 -19.36
N MET A 45 6.90 15.48 -20.56
CA MET A 45 5.85 14.47 -20.71
C MET A 45 6.25 13.16 -20.07
N ASP A 46 7.44 12.64 -20.34
CA ASP A 46 7.87 11.34 -19.81
C ASP A 46 8.07 11.44 -18.30
N GLY A 47 8.81 12.45 -17.83
CA GLY A 47 9.07 12.61 -16.39
C GLY A 47 7.81 12.85 -15.55
N TRP A 48 6.81 13.54 -16.10
CA TRP A 48 5.55 13.80 -15.40
C TRP A 48 4.54 12.65 -15.55
N MET A 49 4.40 12.03 -16.73
CA MET A 49 3.54 10.86 -16.90
C MET A 49 4.06 9.67 -16.10
N ASP A 50 5.35 9.34 -16.22
CA ASP A 50 5.92 8.17 -15.54
C ASP A 50 5.94 8.40 -14.03
N GLY A 51 6.44 9.54 -13.57
CA GLY A 51 6.51 9.84 -12.13
C GLY A 51 5.15 9.93 -11.45
N TRP A 52 4.12 10.41 -12.15
CA TRP A 52 2.77 10.52 -11.60
C TRP A 52 1.97 9.22 -11.74
N MET A 53 2.06 8.50 -12.87
CA MET A 53 1.40 7.20 -13.01
C MET A 53 2.02 6.17 -12.07
N ASP A 54 3.35 6.05 -12.02
CA ASP A 54 4.01 5.05 -11.18
C ASP A 54 3.81 5.38 -9.70
N GLY A 55 4.04 6.64 -9.29
CA GLY A 55 3.89 7.05 -7.89
C GLY A 55 2.45 6.96 -7.38
N TRP A 56 1.46 7.19 -8.24
CA TRP A 56 0.05 7.12 -7.86
C TRP A 56 -0.50 5.69 -7.96
N MET A 57 -0.14 4.91 -8.99
CA MET A 57 -0.53 3.50 -9.09
C MET A 57 0.12 2.70 -7.97
N ASP A 58 1.44 2.77 -7.79
CA ASP A 58 2.13 1.96 -6.79
C ASP A 58 1.70 2.37 -5.37
N GLY A 59 1.70 3.67 -5.07
CA GLY A 59 1.35 4.16 -3.73
C GLY A 59 -0.11 3.89 -3.33
N TRP A 60 -1.04 3.97 -4.28
CA TRP A 60 -2.45 3.72 -4.01
C TRP A 60 -2.78 2.23 -4.03
N MET A 61 -2.21 1.47 -4.97
CA MET A 61 -2.51 0.05 -5.12
C MET A 61 -1.84 -0.77 -4.01
N ASP A 62 -0.58 -0.50 -3.68
CA ASP A 62 0.11 -1.18 -2.57
C ASP A 62 -0.48 -0.77 -1.23
N GLY A 63 -0.63 0.54 -0.98
CA GLY A 63 -1.13 1.03 0.30
C GLY A 63 -2.57 0.61 0.60
N TRP A 64 -3.41 0.47 -0.42
CA TRP A 64 -4.80 0.04 -0.26
C TRP A 64 -4.96 -1.48 -0.29
N MET A 65 -4.24 -2.21 -1.16
CA MET A 65 -4.29 -3.68 -1.14
C MET A 65 -3.68 -4.23 0.13
N ASP A 66 -2.46 -3.81 0.49
CA ASP A 66 -1.76 -4.38 1.66
C ASP A 66 -2.48 -3.98 2.94
N GLY A 67 -2.80 -2.69 3.11
CA GLY A 67 -3.48 -2.22 4.32
C GLY A 67 -4.88 -2.83 4.53
N TRP A 68 -5.61 -3.11 3.45
CA TRP A 68 -6.94 -3.71 3.55
C TRP A 68 -6.90 -5.24 3.62
N MET A 69 -6.03 -5.92 2.85
CA MET A 69 -5.87 -7.37 2.94
C MET A 69 -5.30 -7.78 4.29
N ASP A 70 -4.20 -7.15 4.73
CA ASP A 70 -3.54 -7.53 5.99
C ASP A 70 -4.43 -7.16 7.17
N GLY A 71 -4.95 -5.93 7.21
CA GLY A 71 -5.80 -5.48 8.32
C GLY A 71 -7.11 -6.27 8.45
N TRP A 72 -7.68 -6.73 7.33
CA TRP A 72 -8.92 -7.51 7.35
C TRP A 72 -8.67 -9.00 7.55
N MET A 73 -7.65 -9.60 6.93
CA MET A 73 -7.29 -11.00 7.19
C MET A 73 -6.81 -11.17 8.61
N ASP A 74 -5.84 -10.39 9.08
CA ASP A 74 -5.28 -10.57 10.42
C ASP A 74 -6.34 -10.25 11.49
N GLY A 75 -7.02 -9.10 11.36
CA GLY A 75 -8.03 -8.70 12.35
C GLY A 75 -9.24 -9.64 12.43
N TRP A 76 -9.68 -10.21 11.30
CA TRP A 76 -10.80 -11.15 11.29
C TRP A 76 -10.37 -12.56 11.71
N MET A 77 -9.21 -13.01 11.24
CA MET A 77 -8.74 -14.37 11.48
C MET A 77 -8.25 -14.52 12.93
N ASP A 78 -7.49 -13.57 13.46
CA ASP A 78 -7.06 -13.56 14.86
C ASP A 78 -8.25 -13.33 15.79
N GLY A 79 -9.07 -12.30 15.52
CA GLY A 79 -10.20 -11.98 16.38
C GLY A 79 -11.27 -13.08 16.44
N TRP A 80 -11.46 -13.83 15.35
CA TRP A 80 -12.40 -14.95 15.31
C TRP A 80 -11.81 -16.25 15.83
N MET A 81 -10.56 -16.59 15.49
CA MET A 81 -9.92 -17.80 16.04
C MET A 81 -9.69 -17.67 17.54
N ASP A 82 -9.11 -16.57 18.01
CA ASP A 82 -8.79 -16.38 19.43
C ASP A 82 -10.08 -16.25 20.23
N GLY A 83 -11.01 -15.39 19.80
CA GLY A 83 -12.28 -15.20 20.51
C GLY A 83 -13.15 -16.45 20.58
N TRP A 84 -13.11 -17.31 19.55
CA TRP A 84 -13.89 -18.55 19.53
C TRP A 84 -13.17 -19.69 20.25
N MET A 85 -11.85 -19.87 20.08
CA MET A 85 -11.10 -20.90 20.80
C MET A 85 -11.06 -20.60 22.30
N ASP A 86 -10.71 -19.38 22.70
CA ASP A 86 -10.60 -19.01 24.12
C ASP A 86 -11.98 -19.03 24.77
N GLY A 87 -12.99 -18.40 24.14
CA GLY A 87 -14.34 -18.38 24.69
C GLY A 87 -14.99 -19.77 24.80
N TRP A 88 -14.67 -20.69 23.89
CA TRP A 88 -15.20 -22.06 23.93
C TRP A 88 -14.40 -22.96 24.87
N MET A 89 -13.06 -22.87 24.89
CA MET A 89 -12.23 -23.64 25.83
C MET A 89 -12.48 -23.21 27.27
N ASP A 90 -12.44 -21.90 27.55
CA ASP A 90 -12.62 -21.38 28.91
C ASP A 90 -14.06 -21.64 29.37
N GLY A 91 -15.06 -21.29 28.56
CA GLY A 91 -16.46 -21.51 28.93
C GLY A 91 -16.84 -22.98 29.14
N TRP A 92 -16.21 -23.90 28.40
CA TRP A 92 -16.46 -25.33 28.55
C TRP A 92 -15.66 -25.95 29.70
N MET A 93 -14.38 -25.59 29.87
CA MET A 93 -13.57 -26.07 31.00
C MET A 93 -14.12 -25.55 32.32
N ASP A 94 -14.37 -24.24 32.43
CA ASP A 94 -14.85 -23.62 33.68
C ASP A 94 -16.27 -24.12 33.99
N GLY A 95 -17.18 -24.10 33.01
CA GLY A 95 -18.55 -24.56 33.22
C GLY A 95 -18.65 -26.05 33.59
N TRP A 96 -17.76 -26.89 33.07
CA TRP A 96 -17.74 -28.32 33.39
C TRP A 96 -17.03 -28.61 34.71
N MET A 97 -15.89 -27.96 35.01
CA MET A 97 -15.19 -28.13 36.29
C MET A 97 -16.03 -27.58 37.45
N ASP A 98 -16.55 -26.36 37.33
CA ASP A 98 -17.33 -25.72 38.38
C ASP A 98 -18.65 -26.46 38.59
N GLY A 99 -19.38 -26.75 37.51
CA GLY A 99 -20.66 -27.46 37.61
C GLY A 99 -20.53 -28.89 38.17
N TRP A 100 -19.42 -29.58 37.87
CA TRP A 100 -19.18 -30.92 38.41
C TRP A 100 -18.68 -30.87 39.86
N MET A 101 -17.74 -29.98 40.21
CA MET A 101 -17.27 -29.82 41.59
C MET A 101 -18.38 -29.35 42.52
N ASP A 102 -19.12 -28.31 42.15
CA ASP A 102 -20.18 -27.75 42.98
C ASP A 102 -21.33 -28.74 43.14
N GLY A 103 -21.79 -29.36 42.05
CA GLY A 103 -22.85 -30.36 42.09
C GLY A 103 -22.50 -31.60 42.93
N TRP A 104 -21.23 -32.02 42.92
CA TRP A 104 -20.77 -33.13 43.75
C TRP A 104 -20.67 -32.70 45.22
N MET A 105 -20.03 -31.57 45.52
CA MET A 105 -19.91 -31.08 46.90
C MET A 105 -21.27 -30.83 47.55
N ASP A 106 -22.20 -30.20 46.83
CA ASP A 106 -23.55 -29.93 47.31
C ASP A 106 -24.36 -31.21 47.51
N GLY A 107 -24.27 -32.17 46.57
CA GLY A 107 -24.95 -33.46 46.69
C GLY A 107 -24.46 -34.27 47.89
N TRP A 108 -23.15 -34.32 48.12
CA TRP A 108 -22.56 -34.99 49.29
C TRP A 108 -22.93 -34.29 50.59
N MET A 109 -22.87 -32.96 50.65
CA MET A 109 -23.31 -32.23 51.84
C MET A 109 -24.78 -32.48 52.14
N TYR A 110 -25.65 -32.46 51.13
CA TYR A 110 -27.09 -32.70 51.31
C TYR A 110 -27.36 -34.10 51.88
N ILE A 111 -26.72 -35.14 51.33
CA ILE A 111 -26.87 -36.52 51.81
C ILE A 111 -26.32 -36.67 53.23
N CYS A 112 -25.15 -36.11 53.53
CA CYS A 112 -24.55 -36.18 54.87
C CYS A 112 -25.41 -35.47 55.92
N TYR A 113 -25.93 -34.28 55.60
CA TYR A 113 -26.84 -33.55 56.50
C TYR A 113 -28.15 -34.31 56.70
N HIS A 114 -28.74 -34.84 55.63
CA HIS A 114 -30.02 -35.54 55.72
C HIS A 114 -29.91 -36.87 56.48
N MET A 115 -28.83 -37.64 56.27
CA MET A 115 -28.56 -38.86 57.03
C MET A 115 -28.32 -38.56 58.52
N ARG A 116 -27.60 -37.48 58.83
CA ARG A 116 -27.34 -37.05 60.21
C ARG A 116 -28.63 -36.63 60.92
N ILE A 117 -29.53 -35.90 60.24
CA ILE A 117 -30.82 -35.50 60.79
C ILE A 117 -31.72 -36.72 61.03
N LEU A 118 -31.80 -37.65 60.08
CA LEU A 118 -32.58 -38.88 60.23
C LEU A 118 -32.07 -39.76 61.38
N ALA A 119 -30.75 -39.88 61.53
CA ALA A 119 -30.15 -40.58 62.65
C ALA A 119 -30.52 -39.93 64.00
N LEU A 120 -30.44 -38.60 64.11
CA LEU A 120 -30.83 -37.88 65.32
C LEU A 120 -32.32 -38.05 65.65
N LEU A 121 -33.20 -37.99 64.65
CA LEU A 121 -34.63 -38.22 64.82
C LEU A 121 -34.94 -39.65 65.27
N TYR A 122 -34.22 -40.64 64.75
CA TYR A 122 -34.37 -42.04 65.16
C TYR A 122 -33.99 -42.26 66.64
N PHE A 123 -33.00 -41.54 67.16
CA PHE A 123 -32.62 -41.60 68.58
C PHE A 123 -33.53 -40.77 69.51
N LEU A 124 -34.35 -39.87 68.96
CA LEU A 124 -35.27 -39.00 69.71
C LEU A 124 -36.69 -39.58 69.86
N ILE A 125 -37.03 -40.63 69.09
CA ILE A 125 -38.26 -41.44 69.20
C ILE A 125 -38.00 -42.63 70.11
#